data_AF-A0A5S4UTZ2-F1
#
_entry.id   AF-A0A5S4UTZ2-F1
#
_cell.length_a   1.000
_cell.length_b   1.000
_cell.length_c   1.000
_cell.angle_alpha   90.00
_cell.angle_beta   90.00
_cell.angle_gamma   90.00
#
_symmetry.space_group_name_H-M   'P 1'
#
loop_
_entity.id
_entity.type
_entity.pdbx_description
1 polymer ?
#
loop_
_entity_poly.entity_id
_entity_poly.type
_entity_poly.pdbx_seq_one_letter_code
_entity_poly.pdbx_strand_id
1 'polypeptide(L)'
;MTEIATRVRAWAKGMYPTEAGAELLIRHGAIHDGAPWLTDHGGLTSIDTFVLLDETGAWSGGERRIVAIAASLLDGAPVDLCDIIPGLDRKNLALVLAAIAHANGSHEDGGIRFSDDGVPLGFYRDSSLYPWPEPISR
;
A
#
# COMPACT_ATOMS: atom_id res chain seq x y z
N MET A 1 6.50 -1.11 15.43
CA MET A 1 5.90 -1.92 14.35
C MET A 1 5.26 -3.13 15.00
N THR A 2 3.97 -3.38 14.79
CA THR A 2 3.25 -4.48 15.45
C THR A 2 3.56 -5.83 14.80
N GLU A 3 3.41 -6.92 15.56
CA GLU A 3 3.60 -8.29 15.06
C GLU A 3 2.63 -8.60 13.90
N ILE A 4 1.36 -8.19 14.03
CA ILE A 4 0.34 -8.36 13.00
C ILE A 4 0.69 -7.66 11.69
N ALA A 5 1.24 -6.44 11.73
CA ALA A 5 1.68 -5.72 10.53
C ALA A 5 2.82 -6.45 9.82
N THR A 6 3.74 -7.08 10.57
CA THR A 6 4.83 -7.89 10.00
C THR A 6 4.27 -9.10 9.25
N ARG A 7 3.27 -9.77 9.82
CA ARG A 7 2.65 -10.95 9.23
C ARG A 7 1.80 -10.63 8.00
N VAL A 8 1.13 -9.49 8.00
CA VAL A 8 0.43 -8.95 6.81
C VAL A 8 1.42 -8.62 5.69
N ARG A 9 2.55 -7.96 6.00
CA ARG A 9 3.60 -7.71 4.99
C ARG A 9 4.19 -9.00 4.43
N ALA A 10 4.39 -10.00 5.29
CA ALA A 10 4.87 -11.31 4.85
C ALA A 10 3.87 -12.00 3.91
N TRP A 11 2.56 -11.86 4.17
CA TRP A 11 1.51 -12.39 3.31
C TRP A 11 1.45 -11.68 1.95
N ALA A 12 1.58 -10.35 1.93
CA ALA A 12 1.46 -9.56 0.71
C ALA A 12 2.68 -9.65 -0.22
N LYS A 13 3.83 -10.09 0.30
CA LYS A 13 5.12 -10.07 -0.41
C LYS A 13 5.07 -10.85 -1.73
N GLY A 14 5.58 -10.23 -2.79
CA GLY A 14 5.78 -10.85 -4.11
C GLY A 14 4.85 -10.33 -5.21
N MET A 15 3.87 -9.50 -4.87
CA MET A 15 3.01 -8.79 -5.84
C MET A 15 2.88 -7.32 -5.41
N TYR A 16 3.47 -6.40 -6.19
CA TYR A 16 3.56 -4.99 -5.79
C TYR A 16 2.20 -4.32 -5.50
N PRO A 17 1.12 -4.56 -6.27
CA PRO A 17 -0.20 -4.04 -5.89
C PRO A 17 -0.66 -4.55 -4.52
N THR A 18 -0.50 -5.85 -4.23
CA THR A 18 -0.88 -6.44 -2.94
C THR A 18 -0.05 -5.87 -1.80
N GLU A 19 1.26 -5.72 -1.99
CA GLU A 19 2.15 -5.06 -1.03
C GLU A 19 1.72 -3.62 -0.76
N ALA A 20 1.37 -2.86 -1.80
CA ALA A 20 0.93 -1.48 -1.69
C ALA A 20 -0.42 -1.36 -0.95
N GLY A 21 -1.39 -2.20 -1.27
CA GLY A 21 -2.70 -2.23 -0.59
C GLY A 21 -2.56 -2.58 0.89
N ALA A 22 -1.73 -3.59 1.20
CA ALA A 22 -1.42 -3.98 2.58
C ALA A 22 -0.72 -2.85 3.35
N GLU A 23 0.33 -2.24 2.78
CA GLU A 23 1.07 -1.16 3.43
C GLU A 23 0.19 0.09 3.63
N LEU A 24 -0.71 0.38 2.69
CA LEU A 24 -1.68 1.47 2.80
C LEU A 24 -2.59 1.27 4.03
N LEU A 25 -3.13 0.06 4.24
CA LEU A 25 -3.96 -0.26 5.41
C LEU A 25 -3.16 -0.21 6.72
N ILE A 26 -1.92 -0.71 6.71
CA ILE A 26 -1.01 -0.66 7.89
C ILE A 26 -0.77 0.80 8.29
N ARG A 27 -0.41 1.67 7.34
CA ARG A 27 -0.10 3.08 7.61
C ARG A 27 -1.34 3.92 7.93
N HIS A 28 -2.49 3.54 7.39
CA HIS A 28 -3.77 4.14 7.74
C HIS A 28 -4.19 3.78 9.18
N GLY A 29 -3.84 2.58 9.66
CA GLY A 29 -4.18 2.08 10.99
C GLY A 29 -5.31 1.03 10.98
N ALA A 30 -5.72 0.54 9.82
CA ALA A 30 -6.75 -0.49 9.67
C ALA A 30 -6.24 -1.91 9.97
N ILE A 31 -4.97 -2.07 10.33
CA ILE A 31 -4.39 -3.36 10.73
C ILE A 31 -4.11 -3.31 12.23
N HIS A 32 -4.98 -3.95 13.00
CA HIS A 32 -4.91 -4.03 14.46
C HIS A 32 -5.43 -5.38 14.96
N ASP A 33 -5.11 -5.70 16.21
CA ASP A 33 -5.59 -6.93 16.85
C ASP A 33 -7.12 -6.95 16.92
N GLY A 34 -7.70 -8.11 16.62
CA GLY A 34 -9.16 -8.31 16.61
C GLY A 34 -9.90 -7.71 15.42
N ALA A 35 -9.21 -7.15 14.42
CA ALA A 35 -9.84 -6.70 13.19
C ALA A 35 -10.52 -7.89 12.46
N PRO A 36 -11.84 -7.83 12.17
CA PRO A 36 -12.61 -8.98 11.68
C PRO A 36 -12.22 -9.41 10.26
N TRP A 37 -11.63 -8.52 9.46
CA TRP A 37 -11.14 -8.81 8.12
C TRP A 37 -9.76 -9.50 8.10
N LEU A 38 -9.18 -9.84 9.24
CA LEU A 38 -7.87 -10.50 9.32
C LEU A 38 -8.00 -11.97 9.64
N THR A 39 -7.37 -12.82 8.83
CA THR A 39 -7.27 -14.27 9.08
C THR A 39 -5.83 -14.69 9.30
N ASP A 40 -5.58 -15.37 10.42
CA ASP A 40 -4.30 -15.93 10.82
C ASP A 40 -4.06 -17.30 10.14
N HIS A 41 -2.91 -17.46 9.49
CA HIS A 41 -2.48 -18.71 8.84
C HIS A 41 -1.18 -19.29 9.42
N GLY A 42 -0.88 -19.04 10.69
CA GLY A 42 0.30 -19.58 11.38
C GLY A 42 1.62 -18.97 10.89
N GLY A 43 1.72 -17.63 10.94
CA GLY A 43 2.92 -16.86 10.54
C GLY A 43 2.66 -15.85 9.44
N LEU A 44 1.57 -16.02 8.69
CA LEU A 44 1.04 -15.04 7.74
C LEU A 44 -0.34 -14.56 8.22
N THR A 45 -0.74 -13.36 7.81
CA THR A 45 -2.07 -12.84 8.10
C THR A 45 -2.66 -12.26 6.81
N SER A 46 -3.74 -12.85 6.31
CA SER A 46 -4.42 -12.37 5.10
C SER A 46 -5.50 -11.35 5.43
N ILE A 47 -5.84 -10.52 4.44
CA ILE A 47 -6.93 -9.54 4.52
C ILE A 47 -8.09 -10.03 3.64
N ASP A 48 -9.28 -10.12 4.21
CA ASP A 48 -10.53 -10.31 3.47
C ASP A 48 -11.09 -8.95 3.07
N THR A 49 -11.03 -8.61 1.79
CA THR A 49 -11.47 -7.30 1.28
C THR A 49 -12.98 -7.09 1.35
N PHE A 50 -13.77 -8.17 1.29
CA PHE A 50 -15.23 -8.09 1.42
C PHE A 50 -15.62 -7.73 2.86
N VAL A 51 -15.08 -8.46 3.84
CA VAL A 51 -15.31 -8.17 5.27
C VAL A 51 -14.77 -6.80 5.64
N LEU A 52 -13.61 -6.41 5.10
CA LEU A 52 -13.04 -5.08 5.33
C LEU A 52 -13.99 -3.97 4.85
N LEU A 53 -14.57 -4.09 3.66
CA LEU A 53 -15.47 -3.07 3.12
C LEU A 53 -16.82 -3.02 3.85
N ASP A 54 -17.34 -4.17 4.28
CA ASP A 54 -18.60 -4.25 5.04
C ASP A 54 -18.46 -3.63 6.43
N GLU A 55 -17.42 -4.01 7.18
CA GLU A 55 -17.20 -3.59 8.57
C GLU A 55 -16.77 -2.12 8.69
N THR A 56 -16.19 -1.53 7.63
CA THR A 56 -15.78 -0.12 7.61
C THR A 56 -16.87 0.83 7.11
N GLY A 57 -18.08 0.34 6.85
CA GLY A 57 -19.20 1.15 6.33
C GLY A 57 -19.58 2.35 7.21
N ALA A 58 -19.35 2.28 8.52
CA ALA A 58 -19.64 3.36 9.47
C ALA A 58 -18.49 4.39 9.63
N TRP A 59 -17.35 4.17 8.99
CA TRP A 59 -16.20 5.08 9.09
C TRP A 59 -16.44 6.41 8.36
N SER A 60 -15.60 7.41 8.65
CA SER A 60 -15.68 8.69 7.96
C SER A 60 -15.49 8.50 6.45
N GLY A 61 -16.04 9.43 5.65
CA GLY A 61 -15.92 9.35 4.19
C GLY A 61 -14.47 9.29 3.70
N GLY A 62 -13.54 9.99 4.34
CA GLY A 62 -12.12 9.96 3.99
C GLY A 62 -11.45 8.62 4.30
N GLU A 63 -11.77 8.02 5.44
CA GLU A 63 -11.25 6.70 5.84
C GLU A 63 -11.78 5.60 4.90
N ARG A 64 -13.09 5.62 4.59
CA ARG A 64 -13.68 4.66 3.64
C ARG A 64 -13.04 4.73 2.25
N ARG A 65 -12.63 5.92 1.79
CA ARG A 65 -11.96 6.09 0.50
C ARG A 65 -10.56 5.48 0.48
N ILE A 66 -9.80 5.62 1.55
CA ILE A 66 -8.50 4.94 1.71
C ILE A 66 -8.70 3.42 1.68
N VAL A 67 -9.66 2.91 2.44
CA VAL A 67 -9.95 1.47 2.52
C VAL A 67 -10.39 0.92 1.17
N ALA A 68 -11.24 1.65 0.44
CA ALA A 68 -11.68 1.25 -0.91
C ALA A 68 -10.52 1.18 -1.91
N ILE A 69 -9.61 2.16 -1.89
CA ILE A 69 -8.41 2.14 -2.75
C ILE A 69 -7.52 0.96 -2.38
N ALA A 70 -7.29 0.71 -1.09
CA ALA A 70 -6.49 -0.42 -0.64
C ALA A 70 -7.12 -1.76 -1.05
N ALA A 71 -8.44 -1.92 -0.87
CA ALA A 71 -9.16 -3.12 -1.31
C ALA A 71 -9.03 -3.33 -2.82
N SER A 72 -9.13 -2.26 -3.63
CA SER A 72 -8.94 -2.33 -5.09
C SER A 72 -7.50 -2.68 -5.51
N LEU A 73 -6.48 -2.35 -4.70
CA LEU A 73 -5.08 -2.74 -4.95
C LEU A 73 -4.79 -4.19 -4.53
N LEU A 74 -5.60 -4.72 -3.61
CA LEU A 74 -5.63 -6.12 -3.24
C LEU A 74 -6.45 -6.90 -4.31
N ASP A 75 -7.44 -7.66 -3.88
CA ASP A 75 -8.31 -8.49 -4.73
C ASP A 75 -9.77 -7.99 -4.78
N GLY A 76 -10.03 -6.81 -4.22
CA GLY A 76 -11.35 -6.18 -4.18
C GLY A 76 -11.78 -5.54 -5.50
N ALA A 77 -13.02 -5.03 -5.52
CA ALA A 77 -13.58 -4.37 -6.70
C ALA A 77 -12.84 -3.07 -7.06
N PRO A 78 -12.74 -2.72 -8.36
CA PRO A 78 -12.15 -1.46 -8.79
C PRO A 78 -12.94 -0.25 -8.29
N VAL A 79 -12.24 0.84 -7.99
CA VAL A 79 -12.85 2.12 -7.58
C VAL A 79 -12.99 3.10 -8.75
N ASP A 80 -14.02 3.94 -8.70
CA ASP A 80 -14.13 5.10 -9.58
C ASP A 80 -13.25 6.25 -9.07
N LEU A 81 -12.22 6.61 -9.84
CA LEU A 81 -11.30 7.68 -9.48
C LEU A 81 -11.97 9.06 -9.42
N CYS A 82 -13.00 9.29 -10.24
CA CYS A 82 -13.74 10.55 -10.27
C CYS A 82 -14.48 10.78 -8.93
N ASP A 83 -14.98 9.72 -8.31
CA ASP A 83 -15.63 9.78 -6.99
C ASP A 83 -14.61 9.73 -5.83
N ILE A 84 -13.59 8.87 -5.92
CA ILE A 84 -12.72 8.58 -4.78
C ILE A 84 -11.72 9.72 -4.50
N ILE A 85 -11.15 10.34 -5.53
CA ILE A 85 -10.03 11.29 -5.36
C ILE A 85 -10.45 12.62 -4.72
N PRO A 86 -11.58 13.27 -5.11
CA PRO A 86 -11.96 14.57 -4.55
C PRO A 86 -12.20 14.57 -3.04
N GLY A 87 -12.49 13.40 -2.45
CA GLY A 87 -12.76 13.26 -1.02
C GLY A 87 -11.52 12.95 -0.16
N LEU A 88 -10.32 12.87 -0.73
CA LEU A 88 -9.09 12.63 0.02
C LEU A 88 -8.53 13.94 0.59
N ASP A 89 -8.21 13.93 1.89
CA ASP A 89 -7.38 14.99 2.47
C ASP A 89 -5.91 14.86 2.04
N ARG A 90 -5.09 15.85 2.38
CA ARG A 90 -3.66 15.89 2.02
C ARG A 90 -2.88 14.68 2.53
N LYS A 91 -3.17 14.20 3.75
CA LYS A 91 -2.45 13.09 4.37
C LYS A 91 -2.79 11.78 3.66
N ASN A 92 -4.08 11.57 3.41
CA ASN A 92 -4.59 10.38 2.73
C ASN A 92 -4.15 10.35 1.26
N LEU A 93 -4.15 11.49 0.57
CA LEU A 93 -3.62 11.59 -0.79
C LEU A 93 -2.13 11.22 -0.86
N ALA A 94 -1.31 11.68 0.09
CA ALA A 94 0.11 11.33 0.13
C ALA A 94 0.34 9.81 0.30
N LEU A 95 -0.47 9.15 1.13
CA LEU A 95 -0.43 7.69 1.27
C LEU A 95 -0.86 6.98 -0.02
N VAL A 96 -1.90 7.45 -0.69
CA VAL A 96 -2.38 6.88 -1.97
C VAL A 96 -1.33 7.04 -3.07
N LEU A 97 -0.67 8.19 -3.17
CA LEU A 97 0.39 8.40 -4.16
C LEU A 97 1.59 7.48 -3.93
N ALA A 98 1.99 7.28 -2.68
CA ALA A 98 3.03 6.30 -2.32
C ALA A 98 2.61 4.86 -2.67
N ALA A 99 1.35 4.51 -2.39
CA ALA A 99 0.80 3.20 -2.75
C ALA A 99 0.81 2.97 -4.27
N ILE A 100 0.41 3.96 -5.07
CA ILE A 100 0.43 3.87 -6.54
C ILE A 100 1.87 3.73 -7.06
N ALA A 101 2.80 4.52 -6.54
CA ALA A 101 4.22 4.42 -6.91
C ALA A 101 4.82 3.05 -6.55
N HIS A 102 4.44 2.50 -5.38
CA HIS A 102 4.83 1.15 -4.97
C HIS A 102 4.22 0.08 -5.89
N ALA A 103 2.91 0.14 -6.13
CA ALA A 103 2.18 -0.82 -6.95
C ALA A 103 2.69 -0.88 -8.39
N ASN A 104 3.14 0.25 -8.94
CA ASN A 104 3.79 0.32 -10.24
C ASN A 104 5.20 -0.32 -10.27
N GLY A 105 5.84 -0.48 -9.11
CA GLY A 105 7.20 -1.02 -9.01
C GLY A 105 8.32 0.03 -9.10
N SER A 106 8.00 1.33 -8.99
CA SER A 106 8.99 2.41 -9.16
C SER A 106 10.16 2.39 -8.17
N HIS A 107 10.07 1.58 -7.12
CA HIS A 107 11.14 1.35 -6.15
C HIS A 107 12.18 0.32 -6.62
N GLU A 108 11.89 -0.41 -7.69
CA GLU A 108 12.81 -1.33 -8.38
C GLU A 108 13.25 -0.79 -9.75
N ASP A 109 12.78 0.41 -10.12
CA ASP A 109 13.28 1.12 -11.32
C ASP A 109 14.78 1.33 -11.21
N GLY A 110 15.44 1.34 -12.36
CA GLY A 110 16.88 1.47 -12.42
C GLY A 110 17.40 1.30 -13.84
N GLY A 111 18.72 1.30 -13.95
CA GLY A 111 19.36 1.23 -15.25
C GLY A 111 20.82 0.85 -15.16
N ILE A 112 21.49 0.95 -16.31
CA ILE A 112 22.93 0.77 -16.43
C ILE A 112 23.57 2.15 -16.55
N ARG A 113 24.56 2.44 -15.71
CA ARG A 113 25.42 3.61 -15.88
C ARG A 113 26.45 3.30 -16.95
N PHE A 114 26.69 4.24 -17.84
CA PHE A 114 27.73 4.14 -18.87
C PHE A 114 28.79 5.21 -18.63
N SER A 115 30.04 4.94 -19.02
CA SER A 115 31.06 5.97 -19.17
C SER A 115 30.78 6.84 -20.40
N ASP A 116 31.51 7.96 -20.52
CA ASP A 116 31.42 8.83 -21.70
C ASP A 116 31.78 8.08 -23.01
N ASP A 117 32.62 7.05 -22.92
CA ASP A 117 33.00 6.17 -24.04
C ASP A 117 31.99 5.02 -24.30
N GLY A 118 30.87 4.99 -23.57
CA GLY A 118 29.80 4.00 -23.73
C GLY A 118 30.06 2.65 -23.04
N VAL A 119 31.07 2.56 -22.16
CA VAL A 119 31.35 1.32 -21.42
C VAL A 119 30.41 1.21 -20.22
N PRO A 120 29.70 0.08 -20.01
CA PRO A 120 28.85 -0.10 -18.85
C PRO A 120 29.68 -0.11 -17.55
N LEU A 121 29.36 0.80 -16.63
CA LEU A 121 30.03 0.99 -15.34
C LEU A 121 29.32 0.27 -14.18
N GLY A 122 28.07 -0.13 -14.37
CA GLY A 122 27.32 -0.92 -13.38
C GLY A 122 25.82 -0.62 -13.37
N PHE A 123 25.08 -1.41 -12.60
CA PHE A 123 23.66 -1.20 -12.37
C PHE A 123 23.42 -0.19 -11.25
N TYR A 124 22.35 0.57 -11.38
CA TYR A 124 21.81 1.38 -10.28
C TYR A 124 20.32 1.12 -10.14
N ARG A 125 19.80 1.41 -8.95
CA ARG A 125 18.37 1.47 -8.66
C ARG A 125 18.02 2.89 -8.30
N ASP A 126 16.90 3.36 -8.81
CA ASP A 126 16.32 4.62 -8.41
C ASP A 126 15.57 4.45 -7.09
N SER A 127 15.42 5.54 -6.36
CA SER A 127 14.44 5.58 -5.26
C SER A 127 13.03 5.53 -5.83
N SER A 128 12.06 5.02 -5.04
CA SER A 128 10.63 5.12 -5.38
C SER A 128 10.28 6.52 -5.89
N LEU A 129 9.52 6.59 -6.98
CA LEU A 129 9.07 7.86 -7.58
C LEU A 129 8.31 8.72 -6.55
N TYR A 130 7.57 8.07 -5.65
CA TYR A 130 6.96 8.69 -4.50
C TYR A 130 7.18 7.81 -3.26
N PRO A 131 8.09 8.18 -2.33
CA PRO A 131 8.35 7.38 -1.14
C PRO A 131 7.17 7.46 -0.17
N TRP A 132 7.00 6.40 0.64
CA TRP A 132 6.02 6.43 1.73
C TRP A 132 6.35 7.54 2.74
N PRO A 133 5.36 8.34 3.17
CA PRO A 133 5.60 9.39 4.15
C PRO A 133 6.06 8.81 5.48
N GLU A 134 7.00 9.49 6.15
CA GLU A 134 7.46 9.07 7.47
C GLU A 134 6.29 8.97 8.47
N PRO A 135 6.28 7.95 9.34
CA PRO A 135 5.31 7.88 10.42
C PRO A 135 5.41 9.16 11.26
N ILE A 136 4.30 9.88 11.41
CA ILE A 136 4.26 11.04 12.31
C ILE A 136 4.58 10.52 13.71
N SER A 137 5.72 10.92 14.27
CA SER A 137 6.06 10.64 15.67
C SER A 137 4.95 11.24 16.54
N ARG A 138 4.16 10.39 17.20
CA ARG A 138 3.21 10.81 18.24
C ARG A 138 3.93 10.95 19.56
#